data_AF-A0A2E0ZLV7-F1
#
_entry.id   AF-A0A2E0ZLV7-F1
#
_cell.length_a   1.000
_cell.length_b   1.000
_cell.length_c   1.000
_cell.angle_alpha   90.00
_cell.angle_beta   90.00
_cell.angle_gamma   90.00
#
_symmetry.space_group_name_H-M   'P 1'
#
loop_
_entity.id
_entity.type
_entity.pdbx_description
1 polymer ?
#
loop_
_entity_poly.entity_id
_entity_poly.type
_entity_poly.pdbx_seq_one_letter_code
_entity_poly.pdbx_strand_id
1 'polypeptide(L)'
;MQNEIEIMRVLRVPPMGKLVISFNNQRYASIDEISEANVRQLFKTAIGELITFAGGYQKLVDAGVAPPVAALQAASAAAGEVDEAEAFVNKLEREKEELKSAGPKPSPSLLTNLRRRPATNEASANKMLSLVEQVDAILQRHLLADPELAERKIHLVQDANGGLIIDVDGKRYERPRDIENPQIQMMIKRALKEWETT
;
A
#
# COMPACT_ATOMS: atom_id res chain seq x y z
N MET A 1 27.44 13.45 -21.72
CA MET A 1 25.99 13.26 -21.43
C MET A 1 25.94 12.21 -20.34
N GLN A 2 25.50 12.55 -19.13
CA GLN A 2 25.28 11.53 -18.10
C GLN A 2 23.95 10.86 -18.41
N ASN A 3 23.99 9.55 -18.65
CA ASN A 3 22.80 8.74 -18.85
C ASN A 3 22.31 8.33 -17.46
N GLU A 4 21.44 9.13 -16.87
CA GLU A 4 20.73 8.74 -15.65
C GLU A 4 19.70 7.66 -16.00
N ILE A 5 19.64 6.61 -15.19
CA ILE A 5 18.71 5.49 -15.38
C ILE A 5 17.83 5.42 -14.13
N GLU A 6 16.50 5.46 -14.32
CA GLU A 6 15.55 5.24 -13.23
C GLU A 6 15.57 3.76 -12.84
N ILE A 7 16.06 3.43 -11.64
CA ILE A 7 16.15 2.05 -11.14
C ILE A 7 14.83 1.61 -10.50
N MET A 8 14.19 2.49 -9.72
CA MET A 8 12.88 2.25 -9.11
C MET A 8 12.22 3.57 -8.72
N ARG A 9 10.89 3.57 -8.61
CA ARG A 9 10.12 4.71 -8.09
C ARG A 9 9.50 4.37 -6.75
N VAL A 10 9.86 5.11 -5.70
CA VAL A 10 9.23 4.97 -4.38
C VAL A 10 8.00 5.86 -4.34
N LEU A 11 6.83 5.27 -4.11
CA LEU A 11 5.56 5.95 -4.06
C LEU A 11 4.95 5.80 -2.67
N ARG A 12 4.32 6.86 -2.18
CA ARG A 12 3.49 6.82 -0.98
C ARG A 12 2.04 6.73 -1.40
N VAL A 13 1.30 5.74 -0.89
CA VAL A 13 -0.13 5.56 -1.19
C VAL A 13 -0.95 6.19 -0.06
N PRO A 14 -1.73 7.26 -0.33
CA PRO A 14 -2.73 7.76 0.61
C PRO A 14 -3.84 6.71 0.84
N PRO A 15 -4.51 6.70 2.01
CA PRO A 15 -4.40 7.68 3.10
C PRO A 15 -3.36 7.32 4.17
N MET A 16 -2.95 6.05 4.27
CA MET A 16 -2.10 5.56 5.37
C MET A 16 -0.61 5.85 5.18
N GLY A 17 -0.21 6.33 4.01
CA GLY A 17 1.19 6.59 3.70
C GLY A 17 2.01 5.31 3.49
N LYS A 18 1.35 4.19 3.16
CA LYS A 18 2.04 2.93 2.84
C LYS A 18 2.96 3.16 1.65
N LEU A 19 4.21 2.73 1.78
CA LEU A 19 5.18 2.81 0.70
C LEU A 19 4.94 1.64 -0.26
N VAL A 20 4.93 1.94 -1.55
CA VAL A 20 4.94 0.96 -2.63
C VAL A 20 6.04 1.32 -3.61
N ILE A 21 6.70 0.33 -4.18
CA ILE A 21 7.75 0.54 -5.17
C ILE A 21 7.13 0.28 -6.54
N SER A 22 7.38 1.16 -7.51
CA SER A 22 7.01 0.94 -8.90
C SER A 22 8.23 0.71 -9.78
N PHE A 23 8.13 -0.30 -10.63
CA PHE A 23 9.14 -0.68 -11.61
C PHE A 23 8.44 -1.31 -12.82
N ASN A 24 8.84 -0.94 -14.03
CA ASN A 24 8.21 -1.39 -15.28
C ASN A 24 6.67 -1.31 -15.26
N ASN A 25 6.12 -0.21 -14.73
CA ASN A 25 4.69 0.04 -14.57
C ASN A 25 3.94 -0.94 -13.66
N GLN A 26 4.64 -1.86 -12.97
CA GLN A 26 4.09 -2.68 -11.91
C GLN A 26 4.33 -2.00 -10.55
N ARG A 27 3.50 -2.32 -9.56
CA ARG A 27 3.59 -1.80 -8.20
C ARG A 27 3.70 -2.98 -7.25
N TYR A 28 4.67 -2.90 -6.36
CA TYR A 28 4.96 -3.93 -5.37
C TYR A 28 4.85 -3.31 -3.98
N ALA A 29 4.08 -3.96 -3.11
CA ALA A 29 3.98 -3.59 -1.69
C ALA A 29 5.01 -4.33 -0.83
N SER A 30 5.53 -5.47 -1.31
CA SER A 30 6.66 -6.19 -0.73
C SER A 30 7.63 -6.67 -1.81
N ILE A 31 8.89 -6.88 -1.44
CA ILE A 31 9.89 -7.50 -2.31
C ILE A 31 9.54 -8.96 -2.65
N ASP A 32 8.71 -9.61 -1.83
CA ASP A 32 8.27 -11.00 -2.02
C ASP A 32 7.26 -11.16 -3.16
N GLU A 33 6.58 -10.07 -3.54
CA GLU A 33 5.64 -10.05 -4.67
C GLU A 33 6.36 -10.13 -6.03
N ILE A 34 7.68 -9.88 -6.05
CA ILE A 34 8.49 -9.90 -7.26
C ILE A 34 8.86 -11.35 -7.58
N SER A 35 8.21 -11.92 -8.59
CA SER A 35 8.49 -13.31 -9.02
C SER A 35 9.85 -13.45 -9.71
N GLU A 36 10.31 -12.42 -10.42
CA GLU A 36 11.56 -12.46 -11.18
C GLU A 36 12.79 -12.28 -10.28
N ALA A 37 13.67 -13.29 -10.25
CA ALA A 37 14.87 -13.29 -9.42
C ALA A 37 15.82 -12.11 -9.73
N ASN A 38 15.96 -11.75 -11.01
CA ASN A 38 16.83 -10.65 -11.44
C ASN A 38 16.31 -9.30 -10.94
N VAL A 39 14.99 -9.06 -11.05
CA VAL A 39 14.36 -7.82 -10.55
C VAL A 39 14.45 -7.74 -9.03
N ARG A 40 14.23 -8.87 -8.34
CA ARG A 40 14.39 -8.96 -6.90
C ARG A 40 15.81 -8.61 -6.46
N GLN A 41 16.82 -9.10 -7.17
CA GLN A 41 18.21 -8.81 -6.89
C GLN A 41 18.54 -7.33 -7.14
N LEU A 42 18.06 -6.77 -8.25
CA LEU A 42 18.21 -5.33 -8.56
C LEU A 42 17.67 -4.46 -7.42
N PHE A 43 16.48 -4.80 -6.89
CA PHE A 43 15.88 -4.06 -5.79
C PHE A 43 16.70 -4.16 -4.51
N LYS A 44 17.19 -5.36 -4.16
CA LYS A 44 18.07 -5.54 -2.99
C LYS A 44 19.34 -4.69 -3.11
N THR A 45 19.97 -4.69 -4.29
CA THR A 45 21.16 -3.88 -4.55
C THR A 45 20.87 -2.39 -4.38
N ALA A 46 19.82 -1.89 -5.02
CA ALA A 46 19.48 -0.47 -4.97
C ALA A 46 19.03 0.00 -3.57
N ILE A 47 18.37 -0.86 -2.78
CA ILE A 47 18.08 -0.57 -1.36
C ILE A 47 19.39 -0.49 -0.56
N GLY A 48 20.34 -1.40 -0.80
CA GLY A 48 21.66 -1.37 -0.16
C GLY A 48 22.46 -0.10 -0.50
N GLU A 49 22.39 0.34 -1.76
CA GLU A 49 22.98 1.60 -2.22
C GLU A 49 22.31 2.79 -1.54
N LEU A 50 20.98 2.81 -1.39
CA LEU A 50 20.26 3.87 -0.70
C LEU A 50 20.63 3.95 0.79
N ILE A 51 20.78 2.81 1.47
CA ILE A 51 21.26 2.75 2.86
C ILE A 51 22.69 3.29 2.95
N THR A 52 23.55 2.92 2.00
CA THR A 52 24.93 3.41 1.93
C THR A 52 24.97 4.92 1.70
N PHE A 53 24.13 5.43 0.79
CA PHE A 53 23.94 6.86 0.52
C PHE A 53 23.48 7.62 1.77
N ALA A 54 22.59 7.04 2.57
CA ALA A 54 22.18 7.60 3.87
C ALA A 54 23.28 7.58 4.94
N GLY A 55 24.47 7.05 4.62
CA GLY A 55 25.62 6.95 5.52
C GLY A 55 25.61 5.69 6.40
N GLY A 56 24.90 4.65 5.99
CA GLY A 56 24.84 3.33 6.64
C GLY A 56 23.59 3.14 7.51
N TYR A 57 23.26 1.88 7.78
CA TYR A 57 22.07 1.50 8.55
C TYR A 57 22.09 2.07 9.97
N GLN A 58 23.25 2.14 10.61
CA GLN A 58 23.37 2.65 11.98
C GLN A 58 22.88 4.10 12.07
N LYS A 59 23.17 4.95 11.08
CA LYS A 59 22.67 6.34 11.08
C LYS A 59 21.15 6.42 11.01
N LEU A 60 20.50 5.50 10.30
CA LEU A 60 19.05 5.41 10.25
C LEU A 60 18.46 4.96 11.60
N VAL A 61 19.15 4.06 12.31
CA VAL A 61 18.77 3.65 13.66
C VAL A 61 18.94 4.79 14.65
N ASP A 62 20.08 5.49 14.62
CA ASP A 62 20.38 6.62 15.51
C ASP A 62 19.39 7.78 15.28
N ALA A 63 18.93 7.98 14.04
CA ALA A 63 17.89 8.95 13.69
C ALA A 63 16.47 8.49 14.07
N GLY A 64 16.29 7.28 14.60
CA GLY A 64 14.99 6.73 14.98
C GLY A 64 14.06 6.40 13.80
N VAL A 65 14.60 6.29 12.58
CA VAL A 65 13.82 5.97 11.37
C VAL A 65 13.91 4.49 10.98
N ALA A 66 14.81 3.72 11.59
CA ALA A 66 14.92 2.28 11.43
C ALA A 66 15.00 1.57 12.80
N PRO A 67 14.40 0.37 12.96
CA PRO A 67 14.52 -0.41 14.18
C PRO A 67 15.96 -0.96 14.36
N PRO A 68 16.44 -1.16 15.59
CA PRO A 68 17.73 -1.80 15.81
C PRO A 68 17.67 -3.28 15.41
N VAL A 69 18.74 -3.79 14.78
CA VAL A 69 18.83 -5.19 14.29
C VAL A 69 18.56 -6.21 15.40
N ALA A 70 18.96 -5.91 16.64
CA ALA A 70 18.70 -6.77 17.80
C ALA A 70 17.18 -6.93 18.10
N ALA A 71 16.37 -5.90 17.88
CA ALA A 71 14.93 -5.97 18.10
C ALA A 71 14.22 -6.83 17.03
N LEU A 72 14.75 -6.86 15.80
CA LEU A 72 14.24 -7.71 14.72
C LEU A 72 14.46 -9.20 15.02
N GLN A 73 15.59 -9.57 15.62
CA GLN A 73 15.85 -10.96 16.03
C GLN A 73 14.97 -11.40 17.22
N ALA A 74 14.70 -10.50 18.18
CA ALA A 74 13.80 -10.80 19.29
C ALA A 74 12.34 -10.99 18.83
N ALA A 75 11.88 -10.20 17.84
CA ALA A 75 10.54 -10.36 17.26
C ALA A 75 10.39 -11.67 16.45
N SER A 76 11.45 -12.09 15.75
CA SER A 76 11.45 -13.37 15.03
C SER A 76 11.56 -14.59 15.96
N ALA A 77 12.18 -14.44 17.13
CA ALA A 77 12.25 -15.50 18.14
C ALA A 77 10.96 -15.64 18.96
N ALA A 78 10.17 -14.57 19.10
CA ALA A 78 8.86 -14.61 19.75
C ALA A 78 7.74 -15.21 18.86
N ALA A 79 7.95 -15.31 17.55
CA ALA A 79 7.06 -15.97 16.59
C ALA A 79 7.42 -17.46 16.39
N GLY A 80 7.99 -18.10 17.41
CA GLY A 80 8.31 -19.51 17.42
C GLY A 80 7.10 -20.39 17.76
N GLU A 81 6.19 -20.59 16.81
CA GLU A 81 5.34 -21.79 16.74
C GLU A 81 5.83 -22.64 15.56
N VAL A 82 6.94 -23.33 15.79
CA VAL A 82 7.60 -24.21 14.81
C VAL A 82 6.81 -25.51 14.60
N ASP A 83 5.88 -25.85 15.51
CA ASP A 83 5.04 -27.05 15.41
C ASP A 83 3.91 -26.94 14.37
N GLU A 84 3.31 -25.75 14.16
CA GLU A 84 2.22 -25.59 13.20
C GLU A 84 2.70 -25.58 11.74
N ALA A 85 3.91 -25.07 11.50
CA ALA A 85 4.51 -25.03 10.16
C ALA A 85 4.80 -26.44 9.62
N GLU A 86 5.33 -27.35 10.46
CA GLU A 86 5.56 -28.74 10.06
C GLU A 86 4.24 -29.50 9.81
N ALA A 87 3.21 -29.25 10.62
CA ALA A 87 1.88 -29.83 10.41
C ALA A 87 1.24 -29.33 9.10
N PHE A 88 1.44 -28.07 8.74
CA PHE A 88 0.95 -27.48 7.49
C PHE A 88 1.70 -28.01 6.26
N VAL A 89 3.02 -28.17 6.34
CA VAL A 89 3.83 -28.76 5.25
C VAL A 89 3.42 -30.21 5.00
N ASN A 90 3.24 -31.01 6.06
CA ASN A 90 2.74 -32.38 5.95
C ASN A 90 1.33 -32.47 5.34
N LYS A 91 0.48 -31.47 5.60
CA LYS A 91 -0.86 -31.38 5.00
C LYS A 91 -0.79 -31.09 3.49
N LEU A 92 0.07 -30.17 3.07
CA LEU A 92 0.28 -29.82 1.66
C LEU A 92 0.87 -30.98 0.84
N GLU A 93 1.76 -31.79 1.43
CA GLU A 93 2.31 -32.96 0.75
C GLU A 93 1.24 -34.03 0.49
N ARG A 94 0.33 -34.28 1.44
CA ARG A 94 -0.83 -35.18 1.23
C ARG A 94 -1.76 -34.68 0.12
N GLU A 95 -2.07 -33.38 0.11
CA GLU A 95 -2.95 -32.79 -0.90
C GLU A 95 -2.34 -32.87 -2.31
N LYS A 96 -1.00 -32.75 -2.40
CA LYS A 96 -0.27 -32.93 -3.66
C LYS A 96 -0.29 -34.37 -4.15
N GLU A 97 -0.24 -35.37 -3.26
CA GLU A 97 -0.36 -36.79 -3.64
C GLU A 97 -1.76 -37.13 -4.14
N GLU A 98 -2.80 -36.54 -3.54
CA GLU A 98 -4.19 -36.68 -4.02
C GLU A 98 -4.39 -36.03 -5.40
N LEU A 99 -3.84 -34.83 -5.63
CA LEU A 99 -3.93 -34.16 -6.94
C LEU A 99 -3.12 -34.86 -8.04
N LYS A 100 -2.09 -35.64 -7.69
CA LYS A 100 -1.31 -36.43 -8.65
C LYS A 100 -2.02 -37.71 -9.10
N SER A 101 -3.03 -38.16 -8.36
CA SER A 101 -3.85 -39.34 -8.70
C SER A 101 -5.14 -39.01 -9.46
N ALA A 102 -5.53 -37.73 -9.52
CA ALA A 102 -6.61 -37.25 -10.39
C ALA A 102 -6.03 -36.75 -11.73
N GLY A 103 -6.26 -37.52 -12.81
CA GLY A 103 -5.72 -37.23 -14.15
C GLY A 103 -6.09 -35.84 -14.72
N PRO A 104 -5.33 -35.34 -15.71
CA PRO A 104 -5.42 -33.96 -16.18
C PRO A 104 -6.69 -33.72 -17.00
N LYS A 105 -7.46 -32.67 -16.64
CA LYS A 105 -8.50 -32.10 -17.51
C LYS A 105 -7.94 -30.91 -18.31
N PRO A 106 -8.24 -30.81 -19.60
CA PRO A 106 -7.61 -29.84 -20.50
C PRO A 106 -8.14 -28.41 -20.28
N SER A 107 -7.22 -27.45 -20.35
CA SER A 107 -7.52 -26.02 -20.42
C SER A 107 -7.95 -25.64 -21.84
N PRO A 108 -9.03 -24.86 -22.01
CA PRO A 108 -9.24 -24.13 -23.26
C PRO A 108 -8.48 -22.79 -23.19
N SER A 109 -7.45 -22.68 -24.03
CA SER A 109 -6.89 -21.39 -24.42
C SER A 109 -7.88 -20.68 -25.35
N LEU A 110 -8.23 -19.43 -25.09
CA LEU A 110 -8.75 -18.52 -26.11
C LEU A 110 -8.14 -17.13 -25.95
N LEU A 111 -7.15 -16.91 -26.80
CA LEU A 111 -6.65 -15.62 -27.27
C LEU A 111 -7.81 -14.72 -27.70
N THR A 112 -8.06 -13.60 -27.01
CA THR A 112 -8.70 -12.43 -27.64
C THR A 112 -8.53 -11.17 -26.77
N ASN A 113 -7.61 -10.29 -27.17
CA ASN A 113 -7.86 -8.86 -27.44
C ASN A 113 -6.57 -8.02 -27.29
N LEU A 114 -5.80 -7.99 -28.38
CA LEU A 114 -4.93 -6.85 -28.69
C LEU A 114 -5.80 -5.66 -29.10
N ARG A 115 -5.80 -4.60 -28.27
CA ARG A 115 -5.67 -3.18 -28.64
C ARG A 115 -6.15 -2.31 -27.48
N ARG A 116 -5.24 -1.59 -26.83
CA ARG A 116 -5.47 -0.19 -26.48
C ARG A 116 -4.14 0.58 -26.49
N ARG A 117 -4.20 1.66 -27.25
CA ARG A 117 -3.20 2.70 -27.51
C ARG A 117 -2.92 3.47 -26.20
N PRO A 118 -1.73 4.05 -26.00
CA PRO A 118 -1.41 4.73 -24.76
C PRO A 118 -2.17 6.05 -24.68
N ALA A 119 -2.99 6.20 -23.64
CA ALA A 119 -3.51 7.49 -23.21
C ALA A 119 -2.74 7.89 -21.94
N THR A 120 -1.85 8.86 -22.16
CA THR A 120 -1.30 9.83 -21.21
C THR A 120 -2.12 9.96 -19.92
N ASN A 121 -1.48 9.76 -18.76
CA ASN A 121 -1.67 10.30 -17.40
C ASN A 121 -3.04 10.74 -16.81
N GLU A 122 -4.15 10.80 -17.54
CA GLU A 122 -5.45 11.28 -17.03
C GLU A 122 -6.26 10.15 -16.35
N ALA A 123 -6.04 8.89 -16.73
CA ALA A 123 -6.78 7.75 -16.17
C ALA A 123 -6.44 7.47 -14.69
N SER A 124 -5.20 7.74 -14.25
CA SER A 124 -4.82 7.61 -12.83
C SER A 124 -5.37 8.74 -11.97
N ALA A 125 -5.40 9.97 -12.50
CA ALA A 125 -6.02 11.11 -11.81
C ALA A 125 -7.52 10.90 -11.66
N ASN A 126 -8.23 10.47 -12.71
CA ASN A 126 -9.65 10.11 -12.64
C ASN A 126 -9.94 8.96 -11.68
N LYS A 127 -9.05 7.94 -11.60
CA LYS A 127 -9.24 6.85 -10.65
C LYS A 127 -9.03 7.32 -9.20
N MET A 128 -8.09 8.22 -8.94
CA MET A 128 -7.88 8.81 -7.61
C MET A 128 -9.00 9.78 -7.22
N LEU A 129 -9.49 10.61 -8.14
CA LEU A 129 -10.69 11.45 -7.94
C LEU A 129 -11.86 10.58 -7.46
N SER A 130 -12.10 9.46 -8.15
CA SER A 130 -13.18 8.53 -7.77
C SER A 130 -12.99 7.88 -6.39
N LEU A 131 -11.75 7.78 -5.90
CA LEU A 131 -11.44 7.15 -4.61
C LEU A 131 -11.61 8.15 -3.45
N VAL A 132 -11.15 9.40 -3.63
CA VAL A 132 -11.40 10.49 -2.67
C VAL A 132 -12.90 10.75 -2.55
N GLU A 133 -13.63 10.77 -3.67
CA GLU A 133 -15.08 10.91 -3.71
C GLU A 133 -15.80 9.75 -3.00
N GLN A 134 -15.32 8.50 -3.15
CA GLN A 134 -15.88 7.36 -2.43
C GLN A 134 -15.71 7.48 -0.91
N VAL A 135 -14.52 7.85 -0.45
CA VAL A 135 -14.26 8.04 0.98
C VAL A 135 -15.06 9.23 1.53
N ASP A 136 -15.18 10.31 0.77
CA ASP A 136 -16.02 11.46 1.14
C ASP A 136 -17.49 11.05 1.26
N ALA A 137 -18.02 10.27 0.31
CA ALA A 137 -19.39 9.78 0.40
C ALA A 137 -19.67 8.94 1.66
N ILE A 138 -18.69 8.14 2.09
CA ILE A 138 -18.78 7.40 3.36
C ILE A 138 -18.72 8.38 4.54
N LEU A 139 -17.81 9.36 4.52
CA LEU A 139 -17.73 10.38 5.56
C LEU A 139 -19.04 11.16 5.69
N GLN A 140 -19.63 11.63 4.59
CA GLN A 140 -20.89 12.38 4.60
C GLN A 140 -22.02 11.57 5.25
N ARG A 141 -22.08 10.24 5.03
CA ARG A 141 -23.07 9.38 5.71
C ARG A 141 -22.87 9.35 7.22
N HIS A 142 -21.62 9.29 7.69
CA HIS A 142 -21.32 9.35 9.13
C HIS A 142 -21.62 10.72 9.72
N LEU A 143 -21.39 11.80 8.97
CA LEU A 143 -21.71 13.16 9.41
C LEU A 143 -23.22 13.39 9.53
N LEU A 144 -24.02 12.83 8.60
CA LEU A 144 -25.49 12.90 8.68
C LEU A 144 -26.07 12.10 9.86
N ALA A 145 -25.35 11.07 10.33
CA ALA A 145 -25.76 10.30 11.50
C ALA A 145 -25.51 11.04 12.82
N ASP A 146 -24.66 12.07 12.83
CA ASP A 146 -24.27 12.82 14.03
C ASP A 146 -24.75 14.28 13.98
N PRO A 147 -25.80 14.66 14.73
CA PRO A 147 -26.45 15.98 14.60
C PRO A 147 -25.53 17.16 14.95
N GLU A 148 -24.50 16.98 15.79
CA GLU A 148 -23.53 18.03 16.14
C GLU A 148 -22.51 18.33 15.03
N LEU A 149 -22.30 17.39 14.11
CA LEU A 149 -21.36 17.52 12.99
C LEU A 149 -22.07 17.73 11.66
N ALA A 150 -23.37 17.43 11.57
CA ALA A 150 -24.20 17.63 10.39
C ALA A 150 -24.30 19.11 9.94
N GLU A 151 -24.16 20.06 10.87
CA GLU A 151 -24.15 21.50 10.56
C GLU A 151 -22.80 22.01 10.03
N ARG A 152 -21.74 21.20 10.14
CA ARG A 152 -20.37 21.59 9.74
C ARG A 152 -20.09 21.18 8.29
N LYS A 153 -19.33 22.02 7.58
CA LYS A 153 -18.94 21.75 6.19
C LYS A 153 -17.61 21.01 6.19
N ILE A 154 -17.67 19.69 6.25
CA ILE A 154 -16.49 18.82 6.25
C ILE A 154 -16.49 18.04 4.94
N HIS A 155 -15.44 18.18 4.14
CA HIS A 155 -15.29 17.48 2.86
C HIS A 155 -13.86 16.97 2.68
N LEU A 156 -13.71 15.84 1.98
CA LEU A 156 -12.42 15.43 1.46
C LEU A 156 -12.29 15.87 0.00
N VAL A 157 -11.19 16.55 -0.31
CA VAL A 157 -10.87 17.08 -1.63
C VAL A 157 -9.48 16.62 -2.06
N GLN A 158 -9.28 16.49 -3.37
CA GLN A 158 -7.99 16.15 -3.92
C GLN A 158 -7.14 17.42 -4.14
N ASP A 159 -5.84 17.34 -3.85
CA ASP A 159 -4.89 18.39 -4.20
C ASP A 159 -4.39 18.28 -5.66
N ALA A 160 -3.69 19.31 -6.13
CA ALA A 160 -3.13 19.35 -7.49
C ALA A 160 -2.06 18.27 -7.77
N ASN A 161 -1.49 17.66 -6.73
CA ASN A 161 -0.52 16.58 -6.79
C ASN A 161 -1.19 15.19 -6.64
N GLY A 162 -2.51 15.12 -6.51
CA GLY A 162 -3.27 13.90 -6.31
C GLY A 162 -3.37 13.42 -4.85
N GLY A 163 -2.90 14.22 -3.90
CA GLY A 163 -2.99 13.99 -2.45
C GLY A 163 -4.39 14.25 -1.89
N LEU A 164 -4.61 13.78 -0.65
CA LEU A 164 -5.86 13.96 0.08
C LEU A 164 -5.77 15.21 0.96
N ILE A 165 -6.69 16.15 0.76
CA ILE A 165 -6.89 17.31 1.63
C ILE A 165 -8.24 17.18 2.33
N ILE A 166 -8.24 17.47 3.61
CA ILE A 166 -9.43 17.51 4.45
C ILE A 166 -9.80 18.98 4.60
N ASP A 167 -10.97 19.37 4.08
CA ASP A 167 -11.53 20.69 4.26
C ASP A 167 -12.54 20.65 5.42
N VAL A 168 -12.31 21.45 6.45
CA VAL A 168 -13.19 21.59 7.62
C VAL A 168 -13.52 23.07 7.77
N ASP A 169 -14.77 23.44 7.48
CA ASP A 169 -15.28 24.80 7.61
C ASP A 169 -14.41 25.84 6.86
N GLY A 170 -13.84 25.45 5.72
CA GLY A 170 -12.98 26.28 4.87
C GLY A 170 -11.49 26.27 5.25
N LYS A 171 -11.11 25.52 6.29
CA LYS A 171 -9.70 25.26 6.65
C LYS A 171 -9.25 23.93 6.05
N ARG A 172 -8.13 23.96 5.33
CA ARG A 172 -7.54 22.78 4.68
C ARG A 172 -6.47 22.16 5.55
N TYR A 173 -6.54 20.85 5.73
CA TYR A 173 -5.60 20.04 6.49
C TYR A 173 -5.11 18.86 5.65
N GLU A 174 -3.83 18.56 5.73
CA GLU A 174 -3.26 17.38 5.04
C GLU A 174 -3.41 16.11 5.87
N ARG A 175 -3.57 16.23 7.20
CA ARG A 175 -3.62 15.08 8.12
C ARG A 175 -4.79 15.19 9.07
N PRO A 176 -5.46 14.07 9.40
CA PRO A 176 -6.51 14.06 10.41
C PRO A 176 -6.03 14.54 11.79
N ARG A 177 -4.75 14.36 12.13
CA ARG A 177 -4.19 14.75 13.43
C ARG A 177 -4.08 16.27 13.60
N ASP A 178 -4.08 17.01 12.51
CA ASP A 178 -3.90 18.47 12.50
C ASP A 178 -5.23 19.21 12.73
N ILE A 179 -6.35 18.47 12.77
CA ILE A 179 -7.70 19.01 12.97
C ILE A 179 -7.94 19.22 14.46
N GLU A 180 -8.33 20.43 14.87
CA GLU A 180 -8.54 20.81 16.27
C GLU A 180 -9.63 19.96 16.97
N ASN A 181 -10.66 19.52 16.25
CA ASN A 181 -11.79 18.78 16.81
C ASN A 181 -11.54 17.25 16.79
N PRO A 182 -11.41 16.59 17.96
CA PRO A 182 -11.13 15.15 18.04
C PRO A 182 -12.25 14.27 17.49
N GLN A 183 -13.51 14.74 17.53
CA GLN A 183 -14.66 14.01 17.00
C GLN A 183 -14.59 13.91 15.47
N ILE A 184 -14.17 15.00 14.80
CA ILE A 184 -13.94 15.01 13.35
C ILE A 184 -12.81 14.05 12.98
N GLN A 185 -11.71 14.03 13.75
CA GLN A 185 -10.63 13.07 13.50
C GLN A 185 -11.11 11.62 13.55
N MET A 186 -11.98 11.31 14.52
CA MET A 186 -12.53 9.97 14.71
C MET A 186 -13.46 9.59 13.55
N MET A 187 -14.32 10.50 13.09
CA MET A 187 -15.20 10.26 11.95
C MET A 187 -14.45 10.01 10.66
N ILE A 188 -13.42 10.80 10.38
CA ILE A 188 -12.56 10.60 9.22
C ILE A 188 -11.87 9.24 9.30
N LYS A 189 -11.30 8.87 10.45
CA LYS A 189 -10.70 7.53 10.65
C LYS A 189 -11.71 6.40 10.46
N ARG A 190 -12.95 6.56 10.93
CA ARG A 190 -14.02 5.57 10.78
C ARG A 190 -14.39 5.39 9.31
N ALA A 191 -14.61 6.49 8.59
CA ALA A 191 -14.92 6.46 7.16
C ALA A 191 -13.80 5.78 6.34
N LEU A 192 -12.54 6.06 6.66
CA LEU A 192 -11.39 5.40 6.03
C LEU A 192 -11.36 3.89 6.30
N LYS A 193 -11.60 3.47 7.55
CA LYS A 193 -11.60 2.06 7.95
C LYS A 193 -12.72 1.27 7.27
N GLU A 194 -13.90 1.88 7.14
CA GLU A 194 -15.03 1.26 6.45
C GLU A 194 -14.74 1.07 4.95
N TRP A 195 -14.13 2.07 4.31
CA TRP A 195 -13.70 1.95 2.92
C TRP A 195 -12.69 0.81 2.71
N GLU A 196 -11.73 0.60 3.63
CA GLU A 196 -10.75 -0.52 3.54
C GLU A 196 -11.40 -1.90 3.60
N THR A 197 -12.62 -2.00 4.14
CA THR A 197 -13.35 -3.25 4.32
C THR A 197 -14.36 -3.50 3.18
N THR A 198 -14.53 -2.53 2.27
CA THR A 198 -15.49 -2.56 1.15
C THR A 198 -14.83 -3.09 -0.12
#